data_AF-A0ABF7PZP9-F1
#
_entry.id   AF-A0ABF7PZP9-F1
#
_cell.length_a   1.000
_cell.length_b   1.000
_cell.length_c   1.000
_cell.angle_alpha   90.00
_cell.angle_beta   90.00
_cell.angle_gamma   90.00
#
_symmetry.space_group_name_H-M   'P 1'
#
loop_
_entity.id
_entity.type
_entity.pdbx_description
1 polymer ?
#
loop_
_entity_poly.entity_id
_entity_poly.type
_entity_poly.pdbx_seq_one_letter_code
_entity_poly.pdbx_strand_id
1 'polypeptide(L)'
;MRMFVRTTFVALAIAGSGAALTAVATLPALAQAAKDSPAQPPGPTISQPPQLKQIALTDKQIENVLASQKDMDAITDKLPENAPPDQKVVTQLDGIAKKYGFASYDDFNVVVDNISLVMGGIDPKTKTYVGPEAVIKQQIDQVQADKKMKPDDKKQVLNDLNAALKAKPPEVENKGNIDLVVKYYDKLAAAFGEDDN
;
A
#
# COMPACT_ATOMS: atom_id res chain seq x y z
N MET A 1 -30.29 15.31 -8.56
CA MET A 1 -30.02 14.10 -7.74
C MET A 1 -28.59 13.69 -8.00
N ARG A 2 -27.78 13.70 -6.94
CA ARG A 2 -26.34 13.48 -6.95
C ARG A 2 -26.06 11.97 -6.93
N MET A 3 -25.30 11.47 -7.89
CA MET A 3 -24.73 10.11 -7.91
C MET A 3 -23.39 10.22 -8.61
N PHE A 4 -22.28 10.07 -7.89
CA PHE A 4 -21.04 9.42 -8.37
C PHE A 4 -20.14 9.22 -7.14
N VAL A 5 -20.36 8.12 -6.42
CA VAL A 5 -19.41 7.60 -5.44
C VAL A 5 -18.18 7.15 -6.24
N ARG A 6 -17.10 7.91 -6.20
CA ARG A 6 -15.82 7.50 -6.78
C ARG A 6 -15.01 6.80 -5.69
N THR A 7 -15.16 5.49 -5.61
CA THR A 7 -14.21 4.65 -4.87
C THR A 7 -12.91 4.60 -5.68
N THR A 8 -11.96 5.47 -5.35
CA THR A 8 -10.58 5.39 -5.85
C THR A 8 -9.90 4.17 -5.21
N PHE A 9 -9.83 3.08 -5.96
CA PHE A 9 -8.97 1.95 -5.64
C PHE A 9 -7.51 2.43 -5.74
N VAL A 10 -6.80 2.43 -4.60
CA VAL A 10 -5.35 2.61 -4.58
C VAL A 10 -4.71 1.42 -5.29
N ALA A 11 -4.32 1.63 -6.55
CA ALA A 11 -3.56 0.66 -7.33
C ALA A 11 -2.12 0.62 -6.82
N LEU A 12 -1.75 -0.48 -6.18
CA LEU A 12 -0.36 -0.75 -5.78
C LEU A 12 0.47 -1.04 -7.04
N ALA A 13 1.11 -0.02 -7.60
CA ALA A 13 1.97 -0.13 -8.77
C ALA A 13 3.34 -0.73 -8.39
N ILE A 14 3.59 -1.97 -8.79
CA ILE A 14 4.93 -2.58 -8.75
C ILE A 14 5.63 -2.27 -10.07
N ALA A 15 6.49 -1.23 -10.08
CA ALA A 15 7.32 -0.90 -11.23
C ALA A 15 8.58 -1.81 -11.25
N GLY A 16 8.67 -2.69 -12.25
CA GLY A 16 9.86 -3.49 -12.53
C GLY A 16 10.88 -2.71 -13.37
N SER A 17 12.06 -2.44 -12.80
CA SER A 17 13.18 -1.80 -13.50
C SER A 17 13.98 -2.83 -14.31
N GLY A 18 13.88 -2.76 -15.65
CA GLY A 18 14.76 -3.49 -16.57
C GLY A 18 15.97 -2.64 -16.94
N ALA A 19 17.17 -3.02 -16.48
CA ALA A 19 18.42 -2.47 -16.97
C ALA A 19 19.17 -3.54 -17.77
N ALA A 20 19.23 -3.35 -19.10
CA ALA A 20 20.09 -4.13 -19.99
C ALA A 20 21.48 -3.48 -20.05
N LEU A 21 22.53 -4.24 -19.73
CA LEU A 21 23.91 -3.88 -20.07
C LEU A 21 24.55 -5.05 -20.81
N THR A 22 24.77 -4.85 -22.11
CA THR A 22 25.58 -5.70 -22.97
C THR A 22 27.05 -5.27 -22.89
N ALA A 23 27.96 -6.18 -22.56
CA ALA A 23 29.38 -6.04 -22.86
C ALA A 23 29.96 -7.40 -23.26
N VAL A 24 30.43 -7.47 -24.50
CA VAL A 24 31.18 -8.55 -25.14
C VAL A 24 32.67 -8.20 -25.06
N ALA A 25 33.54 -9.16 -24.70
CA ALA A 25 34.85 -9.41 -25.34
C ALA A 25 35.66 -10.49 -24.56
N THR A 26 35.82 -11.68 -25.17
CA THR A 26 37.06 -12.29 -25.71
C THR A 26 37.99 -13.03 -24.72
N LEU A 27 37.97 -14.36 -24.82
CA LEU A 27 39.03 -15.33 -24.46
C LEU A 27 40.20 -15.26 -25.48
N PRO A 28 41.47 -15.70 -25.19
CA PRO A 28 41.77 -17.05 -24.68
C PRO A 28 42.99 -17.22 -23.74
N ALA A 29 42.99 -18.26 -22.91
CA ALA A 29 44.14 -19.12 -22.62
C ALA A 29 43.74 -20.26 -21.66
N LEU A 30 43.97 -21.50 -22.07
CA LEU A 30 43.75 -22.73 -21.31
C LEU A 30 44.90 -22.97 -20.31
N ALA A 31 44.58 -23.30 -19.07
CA ALA A 31 45.44 -24.09 -18.18
C ALA A 31 44.57 -24.84 -17.15
N GLN A 32 44.99 -26.06 -16.82
CA GLN A 32 44.16 -27.18 -16.40
C GLN A 32 43.83 -27.25 -14.89
N ALA A 33 42.70 -27.92 -14.65
CA ALA A 33 42.47 -28.94 -13.62
C ALA A 33 42.32 -28.51 -12.15
N ALA A 34 41.09 -28.69 -11.65
CA ALA A 34 40.71 -29.71 -10.66
C ALA A 34 39.63 -29.18 -9.71
N LYS A 35 38.54 -29.96 -9.59
CA LYS A 35 37.52 -29.92 -8.53
C LYS A 35 36.83 -28.58 -8.33
N ASP A 36 35.67 -28.41 -8.94
CA ASP A 36 34.51 -27.84 -8.26
C ASP A 36 33.29 -28.01 -9.17
N SER A 37 32.24 -28.64 -8.65
CA SER A 37 30.92 -28.58 -9.25
C SER A 37 30.55 -27.11 -9.46
N PRO A 38 29.99 -26.69 -10.60
CA PRO A 38 29.60 -25.30 -10.78
C PRO A 38 28.57 -24.94 -9.71
N ALA A 39 29.02 -24.17 -8.71
CA ALA A 39 28.12 -23.40 -7.88
C ALA A 39 27.31 -22.53 -8.84
N GLN A 40 26.03 -22.87 -8.95
CA GLN A 40 25.07 -22.08 -9.69
C GLN A 40 25.18 -20.64 -9.17
N PRO A 41 25.39 -19.63 -10.03
CA PRO A 41 25.41 -18.25 -9.58
C PRO A 41 24.12 -18.00 -8.79
N PRO A 42 24.16 -17.27 -7.65
CA PRO A 42 22.94 -16.94 -6.95
C PRO A 42 22.00 -16.32 -7.99
N GLY A 43 20.88 -17.00 -8.23
CA GLY A 43 19.82 -16.46 -9.06
C GLY A 43 19.41 -15.11 -8.50
N PRO A 44 18.82 -14.21 -9.30
CA PRO A 44 18.34 -12.94 -8.79
C PRO A 44 17.51 -13.22 -7.54
N THR A 45 17.99 -12.76 -6.39
CA THR A 45 17.16 -12.68 -5.20
C THR A 45 16.00 -11.80 -5.60
N ILE A 46 14.85 -12.41 -5.83
CA ILE A 46 13.59 -11.69 -5.83
C ILE A 46 13.52 -11.14 -4.42
N SER A 47 13.93 -9.88 -4.25
CA SER A 47 13.71 -9.14 -3.02
C SER A 47 12.21 -9.24 -2.77
N GLN A 48 11.82 -10.02 -1.76
CA GLN A 48 10.44 -9.95 -1.29
C GLN A 48 10.18 -8.46 -1.00
N PRO A 49 9.04 -7.91 -1.45
CA PRO A 49 8.68 -6.56 -1.07
C PRO A 49 8.79 -6.45 0.46
N PRO A 50 9.37 -5.37 0.98
CA PRO A 50 9.62 -5.24 2.41
C PRO A 50 8.33 -5.52 3.17
N GLN A 51 8.39 -6.45 4.12
CA GLN A 51 7.23 -6.79 4.94
C GLN A 51 6.80 -5.54 5.72
N LEU A 52 5.51 -5.26 5.73
CA LEU A 52 4.94 -4.11 6.44
C LEU A 52 5.37 -4.17 7.91
N LYS A 53 6.03 -3.12 8.38
CA LYS A 53 6.48 -3.01 9.77
C LYS A 53 5.28 -2.72 10.66
N GLN A 54 4.85 -3.71 11.44
CA GLN A 54 3.75 -3.53 12.37
C GLN A 54 4.21 -2.87 13.68
N ILE A 55 3.48 -1.87 14.16
CA ILE A 55 3.70 -1.20 15.44
C ILE A 55 2.39 -1.12 16.23
N ALA A 56 2.49 -1.07 17.57
CA ALA A 56 1.36 -0.69 18.39
C ALA A 56 1.03 0.79 18.15
N LEU A 57 -0.21 1.07 17.75
CA LEU A 57 -0.69 2.43 17.55
C LEU A 57 -1.09 3.06 18.89
N THR A 58 -1.12 4.39 18.89
CA THR A 58 -1.65 5.20 19.99
C THR A 58 -2.73 6.14 19.47
N ASP A 59 -3.65 6.55 20.34
CA ASP A 59 -4.68 7.55 19.98
C ASP A 59 -4.04 8.81 19.38
N LYS A 60 -2.94 9.29 19.99
CA LYS A 60 -2.24 10.50 19.55
C LYS A 60 -1.67 10.36 18.14
N GLN A 61 -1.13 9.20 17.76
CA GLN A 61 -0.64 8.98 16.40
C GLN A 61 -1.78 9.06 15.38
N ILE A 62 -2.93 8.44 15.66
CA ILE A 62 -4.11 8.50 14.78
C ILE A 62 -4.64 9.94 14.66
N GLU A 63 -4.74 10.65 15.79
CA GLU A 63 -5.18 12.04 15.82
C GLU A 63 -4.23 12.96 15.05
N ASN A 64 -2.92 12.74 15.17
CA ASN A 64 -1.92 13.50 14.42
C ASN A 64 -1.99 13.21 12.92
N VAL A 65 -2.25 11.97 12.50
CA VAL A 65 -2.49 11.64 11.07
C VAL A 65 -3.69 12.45 10.57
N LEU A 66 -4.82 12.35 11.25
CA LEU A 66 -6.05 13.06 10.89
C LEU A 66 -5.87 14.58 10.82
N ALA A 67 -5.10 15.15 11.75
CA ALA A 67 -4.82 16.58 11.79
C ALA A 67 -3.85 17.05 10.68
N SER A 68 -3.03 16.13 10.15
CA SER A 68 -2.02 16.44 9.14
C SER A 68 -2.52 16.42 7.70
N GLN A 69 -3.65 15.76 7.42
CA GLN A 69 -4.18 15.52 6.06
C GLN A 69 -4.10 16.76 5.18
N LYS A 70 -4.77 17.85 5.58
CA LYS A 70 -4.82 19.08 4.78
C LYS A 70 -3.44 19.66 4.44
N ASP A 71 -2.49 19.56 5.36
CA ASP A 71 -1.13 20.08 5.14
C ASP A 71 -0.30 19.15 4.26
N MET A 72 -0.51 17.83 4.35
CA MET A 72 0.08 16.85 3.44
C MET A 72 -0.48 17.00 2.03
N ASP A 73 -1.80 17.10 1.90
CA ASP A 73 -2.53 17.28 0.64
C ASP A 73 -2.07 18.56 -0.09
N ALA A 74 -1.86 19.65 0.65
CA ALA A 74 -1.36 20.90 0.07
C ALA A 74 0.03 20.79 -0.61
N ILE A 75 0.79 19.75 -0.28
CA ILE A 75 2.04 19.37 -0.96
C ILE A 75 1.76 18.43 -2.13
N THR A 76 0.97 17.38 -1.91
CA THR A 76 0.76 16.30 -2.89
C THR A 76 -0.19 16.68 -4.03
N ASP A 77 -1.20 17.52 -3.80
CA ASP A 77 -2.16 17.99 -4.82
C ASP A 77 -1.49 18.74 -5.98
N LYS A 78 -0.28 19.26 -5.75
CA LYS A 78 0.51 19.98 -6.75
C LYS A 78 1.38 19.05 -7.59
N LEU A 79 1.44 17.77 -7.23
CA LEU A 79 2.26 16.78 -7.91
C LEU A 79 1.44 16.13 -9.04
N PRO A 80 2.05 15.94 -10.21
CA PRO A 80 1.50 15.00 -11.19
C PRO A 80 1.29 13.62 -10.57
N GLU A 81 0.21 12.91 -10.92
CA GLU A 81 -0.09 11.54 -10.42
C GLU A 81 1.10 10.56 -10.55
N ASN A 82 1.97 10.77 -11.55
CA ASN A 82 3.14 9.93 -11.82
C ASN A 82 4.46 10.71 -11.67
N ALA A 83 4.49 11.70 -10.77
CA ALA A 83 5.72 12.43 -10.49
C ALA A 83 6.81 11.46 -10.00
N PRO A 84 8.04 11.53 -10.55
CA PRO A 84 9.15 10.78 -9.98
C PRO A 84 9.39 11.23 -8.53
N PRO A 85 9.96 10.37 -7.66
CA PRO A 85 10.32 10.77 -6.31
C PRO A 85 11.20 12.02 -6.32
N ASP A 86 10.70 13.11 -5.73
CA ASP A 86 11.42 14.38 -5.64
C ASP A 86 11.87 14.62 -4.19
N GLN A 87 13.17 14.80 -4.00
CA GLN A 87 13.76 14.96 -2.67
C GLN A 87 13.24 16.21 -1.93
N LYS A 88 12.90 17.29 -2.66
CA LYS A 88 12.31 18.50 -2.06
C LYS A 88 10.91 18.22 -1.56
N VAL A 89 10.10 17.46 -2.31
CA VAL A 89 8.77 17.02 -1.88
C VAL A 89 8.88 16.18 -0.61
N VAL A 90 9.76 15.18 -0.59
CA VAL A 90 10.01 14.36 0.60
C VAL A 90 10.44 15.23 1.79
N THR A 91 11.29 16.24 1.57
CA THR A 91 11.71 17.18 2.63
C THR A 91 10.55 18.03 3.15
N GLN A 92 9.64 18.44 2.28
CA GLN A 92 8.44 19.18 2.67
C GLN A 92 7.50 18.32 3.51
N LEU A 93 7.23 17.09 3.05
CA LEU A 93 6.41 16.12 3.78
C LEU A 93 7.02 15.75 5.14
N ASP A 94 8.35 15.62 5.21
CA ASP A 94 9.07 15.43 6.48
C ASP A 94 8.91 16.63 7.43
N GLY A 95 8.96 17.85 6.90
CA GLY A 95 8.66 19.06 7.66
C GLY A 95 7.24 19.07 8.24
N ILE A 96 6.25 18.65 7.45
CA ILE A 96 4.86 18.51 7.92
C ILE A 96 4.75 17.39 8.95
N ALA A 97 5.29 16.21 8.69
CA ALA A 97 5.28 15.09 9.64
C ALA A 97 5.84 15.52 11.01
N LYS A 98 6.99 16.21 11.03
CA LYS A 98 7.58 16.75 12.25
C LYS A 98 6.72 17.81 12.94
N LYS A 99 6.07 18.70 12.17
CA LYS A 99 5.11 19.69 12.71
C LYS A 99 3.98 19.02 13.48
N TYR A 100 3.53 17.84 13.06
CA TYR A 100 2.48 17.07 13.73
C TYR A 100 3.02 16.06 14.76
N GLY A 101 4.31 16.08 15.05
CA GLY A 101 4.91 15.29 16.13
C GLY A 101 5.35 13.88 15.74
N PHE A 102 5.44 13.57 14.45
CA PHE A 102 6.12 12.38 13.96
C PHE A 102 7.64 12.61 13.92
N ALA A 103 8.42 11.54 14.02
CA ALA A 103 9.88 11.66 13.97
C ALA A 103 10.38 12.04 12.55
N SER A 104 9.70 11.53 11.54
CA SER A 104 9.97 11.81 10.12
C SER A 104 8.76 11.47 9.25
N TYR A 105 8.85 11.77 7.95
CA TYR A 105 7.86 11.27 6.98
C TYR A 105 7.79 9.73 6.94
N ASP A 106 8.90 9.04 7.13
CA ASP A 106 8.89 7.57 7.21
C ASP A 106 8.14 7.06 8.44
N ASP A 107 8.28 7.73 9.59
CA ASP A 107 7.54 7.42 10.82
C ASP A 107 6.03 7.64 10.62
N PHE A 108 5.66 8.73 9.95
CA PHE A 108 4.28 8.97 9.52
C PHE A 108 3.75 7.85 8.62
N ASN A 109 4.50 7.44 7.60
CA ASN A 109 4.10 6.35 6.69
C ASN A 109 3.93 5.02 7.43
N VAL A 110 4.82 4.69 8.37
CA VAL A 110 4.67 3.48 9.20
C VAL A 110 3.36 3.52 10.01
N VAL A 111 2.97 4.67 10.55
CA VAL A 111 1.69 4.82 11.26
C VAL A 111 0.52 4.65 10.29
N VAL A 112 0.54 5.31 9.13
CA VAL A 112 -0.51 5.21 8.10
C VAL A 112 -0.66 3.77 7.58
N ASP A 113 0.44 3.06 7.36
CA ASP A 113 0.45 1.67 6.94
C ASP A 113 -0.22 0.76 7.97
N ASN A 114 0.03 0.97 9.26
CA ASN A 114 -0.60 0.21 10.34
C ASN A 114 -2.09 0.53 10.49
N ILE A 115 -2.50 1.78 10.26
CA ILE A 115 -3.91 2.14 10.22
C ILE A 115 -4.59 1.46 9.03
N SER A 116 -4.00 1.58 7.84
CA SER A 116 -4.51 1.01 6.58
C SER A 116 -4.63 -0.51 6.65
N LEU A 117 -3.65 -1.18 7.26
CA LEU A 117 -3.68 -2.62 7.53
C LEU A 117 -4.95 -3.03 8.28
N VAL A 118 -5.28 -2.32 9.36
CA VAL A 118 -6.46 -2.62 10.17
C VAL A 118 -7.74 -2.24 9.44
N MET A 119 -7.77 -1.07 8.80
CA MET A 119 -8.93 -0.62 8.01
C MET A 119 -9.30 -1.59 6.90
N GLY A 120 -8.31 -2.21 6.25
CA GLY A 120 -8.53 -3.23 5.22
C GLY A 120 -9.28 -4.48 5.72
N GLY A 121 -9.34 -4.69 7.05
CA GLY A 121 -10.11 -5.76 7.68
C GLY A 121 -11.43 -5.33 8.32
N ILE A 122 -11.82 -4.05 8.21
CA ILE A 122 -13.09 -3.55 8.75
C ILE A 122 -14.19 -3.63 7.67
N ASP A 123 -15.32 -4.25 8.00
CA ASP A 123 -16.51 -4.19 7.17
C ASP A 123 -17.10 -2.76 7.24
N PRO A 124 -17.18 -2.02 6.13
CA PRO A 124 -17.64 -0.64 6.12
C PRO A 124 -19.10 -0.46 6.52
N LYS A 125 -19.92 -1.52 6.46
CA LYS A 125 -21.35 -1.46 6.80
C LYS A 125 -21.58 -1.61 8.29
N THR A 126 -20.90 -2.58 8.90
CA THR A 126 -21.08 -2.91 10.33
C THR A 126 -20.07 -2.21 11.22
N LYS A 127 -18.99 -1.65 10.63
CA LYS A 127 -17.85 -1.05 11.33
C LYS A 127 -17.18 -2.03 12.29
N THR A 128 -17.25 -3.32 11.98
CA THR A 128 -16.62 -4.39 12.76
C THR A 128 -15.42 -4.95 12.01
N TYR A 129 -14.37 -5.25 12.75
CA TYR A 129 -13.24 -5.98 12.17
C TYR A 129 -13.62 -7.44 11.91
N VAL A 130 -13.66 -7.82 10.63
CA VAL A 130 -13.96 -9.17 10.14
C VAL A 130 -12.73 -9.84 9.52
N GLY A 131 -11.64 -9.08 9.37
CA GLY A 131 -10.39 -9.51 8.75
C GLY A 131 -10.37 -9.26 7.24
N PRO A 132 -9.17 -9.03 6.66
CA PRO A 132 -9.03 -8.58 5.28
C PRO A 132 -9.55 -9.59 4.25
N GLU A 133 -9.41 -10.90 4.51
CA GLU A 133 -9.98 -11.92 3.61
C GLU A 133 -11.51 -11.89 3.55
N ALA A 134 -12.17 -11.63 4.68
CA ALA A 134 -13.63 -11.54 4.72
C ALA A 134 -14.12 -10.28 3.99
N VAL A 135 -13.43 -9.15 4.17
CA VAL A 135 -13.70 -7.91 3.42
C VAL A 135 -13.53 -8.14 1.92
N ILE A 136 -12.42 -8.75 1.47
CA ILE A 136 -12.19 -9.04 0.04
C ILE A 136 -13.29 -9.95 -0.53
N LYS A 137 -13.70 -10.99 0.19
CA LYS A 137 -14.81 -11.88 -0.25
C LYS A 137 -16.13 -11.11 -0.39
N GLN A 138 -16.46 -10.26 0.58
CA GLN A 138 -17.64 -9.41 0.49
C GLN A 138 -17.57 -8.44 -0.71
N GLN A 139 -16.39 -7.87 -1.00
CA GLN A 139 -16.20 -6.99 -2.17
C GLN A 139 -16.38 -7.76 -3.49
N ILE A 140 -15.86 -9.00 -3.58
CA ILE A 140 -16.07 -9.89 -4.73
C ILE A 140 -17.58 -10.11 -4.95
N ASP A 141 -18.33 -10.44 -3.89
CA ASP A 141 -19.78 -10.68 -3.99
C ASP A 141 -20.53 -9.41 -4.43
N GLN A 142 -20.13 -8.24 -3.93
CA GLN A 142 -20.70 -6.94 -4.33
C GLN A 142 -20.46 -6.64 -5.80
N VAL A 143 -19.23 -6.82 -6.28
CA VAL A 143 -18.85 -6.59 -7.69
C VAL A 143 -19.56 -7.58 -8.62
N GLN A 144 -19.70 -8.85 -8.20
CA GLN A 144 -20.48 -9.84 -8.95
C GLN A 144 -21.94 -9.42 -9.08
N ALA A 145 -22.55 -8.98 -7.97
CA ALA A 145 -23.94 -8.55 -7.92
C ALA A 145 -24.23 -7.21 -8.62
N ASP A 146 -23.21 -6.36 -8.85
CA ASP A 146 -23.39 -5.04 -9.46
C ASP A 146 -23.71 -5.14 -10.96
N LYS A 147 -24.99 -5.01 -11.31
CA LYS A 147 -25.45 -5.04 -12.71
C LYS A 147 -25.13 -3.76 -13.50
N LYS A 148 -24.65 -2.70 -12.85
CA LYS A 148 -24.37 -1.40 -13.47
C LYS A 148 -22.91 -1.26 -13.90
N MET A 149 -22.02 -2.10 -13.39
CA MET A 149 -20.61 -2.12 -13.76
C MET A 149 -20.44 -2.67 -15.18
N LYS A 150 -19.56 -2.03 -15.97
CA LYS A 150 -19.25 -2.52 -17.32
C LYS A 150 -18.58 -3.90 -17.24
N PRO A 151 -18.81 -4.79 -18.22
CA PRO A 151 -18.24 -6.15 -18.18
C PRO A 151 -16.72 -6.18 -18.04
N ASP A 152 -15.99 -5.32 -18.75
CA ASP A 152 -14.52 -5.26 -18.70
C ASP A 152 -14.02 -4.75 -17.34
N ASP A 153 -14.58 -3.65 -16.85
CA ASP A 153 -14.26 -3.09 -15.52
C ASP A 153 -14.53 -4.13 -14.41
N LYS A 154 -15.69 -4.80 -14.49
CA LYS A 154 -16.06 -5.87 -13.55
C LYS A 154 -15.04 -7.00 -13.57
N LYS A 155 -14.65 -7.45 -14.76
CA LYS A 155 -13.67 -8.52 -14.90
C LYS A 155 -12.32 -8.12 -14.32
N GLN A 156 -11.88 -6.88 -14.54
CA GLN A 156 -10.63 -6.37 -13.98
C GLN A 156 -10.68 -6.33 -12.46
N VAL A 157 -11.70 -5.69 -11.87
CA VAL A 157 -11.85 -5.59 -10.41
C VAL A 157 -11.93 -7.00 -9.77
N LEU A 158 -12.66 -7.93 -10.38
CA LEU A 158 -12.70 -9.31 -9.89
C LEU A 158 -11.34 -10.00 -9.96
N ASN A 159 -10.55 -9.78 -11.02
CA ASN A 159 -9.21 -10.34 -11.11
C ASN A 159 -8.30 -9.78 -10.01
N ASP A 160 -8.35 -8.47 -9.78
CA ASP A 160 -7.52 -7.80 -8.76
C ASP A 160 -7.88 -8.28 -7.34
N LEU A 161 -9.17 -8.37 -7.02
CA LEU A 161 -9.65 -8.88 -5.74
C LEU A 161 -9.29 -10.36 -5.52
N ASN A 162 -9.40 -11.19 -6.56
CA ASN A 162 -8.97 -12.59 -6.48
C ASN A 162 -7.45 -12.74 -6.33
N ALA A 163 -6.67 -11.85 -6.95
CA ALA A 163 -5.21 -11.83 -6.77
C ALA A 163 -4.85 -11.41 -5.34
N ALA A 164 -5.50 -10.39 -4.79
CA ALA A 164 -5.33 -9.96 -3.40
C ALA A 164 -5.68 -11.08 -2.41
N LEU A 165 -6.76 -11.83 -2.65
CA LEU A 165 -7.13 -12.98 -1.80
C LEU A 165 -6.07 -14.10 -1.86
N LYS A 166 -5.48 -14.36 -3.03
CA LYS A 166 -4.41 -15.36 -3.20
C LYS A 166 -3.09 -14.93 -2.58
N ALA A 167 -2.81 -13.62 -2.55
CA ALA A 167 -1.60 -13.08 -1.96
C ALA A 167 -1.54 -13.26 -0.43
N LYS A 168 -2.66 -13.66 0.19
CA LYS A 168 -2.86 -13.80 1.63
C LYS A 168 -2.52 -12.49 2.35
N PRO A 169 -3.50 -11.59 2.53
CA PRO A 169 -3.26 -10.31 3.17
C PRO A 169 -2.59 -10.49 4.55
N PRO A 170 -1.68 -9.58 4.93
CA PRO A 170 -1.05 -9.61 6.24
C PRO A 170 -2.09 -9.60 7.36
N GLU A 171 -1.86 -10.39 8.40
CA GLU A 171 -2.68 -10.37 9.60
C GLU A 171 -2.24 -9.22 10.52
N VAL A 172 -3.20 -8.60 11.20
CA VAL A 172 -2.91 -7.62 12.26
C VAL A 172 -2.28 -8.35 13.45
N GLU A 173 -1.01 -8.11 13.73
CA GLU A 173 -0.27 -8.67 14.87
C GLU A 173 -0.62 -7.91 16.16
N ASN A 174 -0.65 -6.58 16.08
CA ASN A 174 -0.98 -5.70 17.20
C ASN A 174 -2.51 -5.60 17.36
N LYS A 175 -3.12 -6.61 17.99
CA LYS A 175 -4.59 -6.69 18.10
C LYS A 175 -5.26 -5.47 18.75
N GLY A 176 -4.57 -4.77 19.66
CA GLY A 176 -5.06 -3.52 20.25
C GLY A 176 -5.28 -2.38 19.25
N ASN A 177 -4.62 -2.43 18.08
CA ASN A 177 -4.85 -1.47 17.00
C ASN A 177 -6.26 -1.60 16.41
N ILE A 178 -6.90 -2.76 16.52
CA ILE A 178 -8.25 -2.98 16.00
C ILE A 178 -9.23 -2.06 16.72
N ASP A 179 -9.26 -2.10 18.05
CA ASP A 179 -10.17 -1.27 18.85
C ASP A 179 -9.92 0.22 18.63
N LEU A 180 -8.64 0.62 18.53
CA LEU A 180 -8.25 2.00 18.24
C LEU A 180 -8.75 2.45 16.86
N VAL A 181 -8.46 1.71 15.79
CA VAL A 181 -8.84 2.11 14.44
C VAL A 181 -10.36 2.06 14.27
N VAL A 182 -11.06 1.09 14.87
CA VAL A 182 -12.54 1.06 14.90
C VAL A 182 -13.11 2.31 15.59
N LYS A 183 -12.52 2.73 16.72
CA LYS A 183 -12.91 3.96 17.43
C LYS A 183 -12.82 5.21 16.55
N TYR A 184 -11.81 5.30 15.68
CA TYR A 184 -11.60 6.45 14.78
C TYR A 184 -12.11 6.22 13.34
N TYR A 185 -12.80 5.11 13.08
CA TYR A 185 -13.08 4.62 11.72
C TYR A 185 -13.71 5.67 10.82
N ASP A 186 -14.77 6.36 11.27
CA ASP A 186 -15.48 7.33 10.42
C ASP A 186 -14.58 8.51 9.99
N LYS A 187 -13.70 8.97 10.88
CA LYS A 187 -12.76 10.05 10.57
C LYS A 187 -11.67 9.58 9.61
N LEU A 188 -11.17 8.36 9.82
CA LEU A 188 -10.13 7.76 8.98
C LEU A 188 -10.66 7.41 7.59
N ALA A 189 -11.89 6.91 7.51
CA ALA A 189 -12.56 6.62 6.24
C ALA A 189 -12.79 7.89 5.42
N ALA A 190 -13.17 9.00 6.05
CA ALA A 190 -13.26 10.29 5.37
C ALA A 190 -11.88 10.81 4.93
N ALA A 191 -10.87 10.68 5.79
CA ALA A 191 -9.52 11.16 5.52
C ALA A 191 -8.81 10.38 4.40
N PHE A 192 -9.00 9.07 4.30
CA PHE A 192 -8.34 8.22 3.30
C PHE A 192 -9.20 7.93 2.07
N GLY A 193 -10.52 8.11 2.19
CA GLY A 193 -11.48 7.83 1.13
C GLY A 193 -11.72 8.98 0.17
N GLU A 194 -11.00 10.10 0.32
CA GLU A 194 -11.18 11.37 -0.41
C GLU A 194 -12.65 11.83 -0.44
N ASP A 195 -13.01 12.74 0.48
CA ASP A 195 -14.30 13.42 0.45
C ASP A 195 -14.62 13.91 -0.98
N ASP A 196 -15.70 13.38 -1.54
CA ASP A 196 -16.38 13.88 -2.73
C ASP A 196 -16.47 15.41 -2.69
N ASN A 197 -15.65 16.11 -3.47
CA ASN A 197 -15.87 17.52 -3.80
C ASN A 197 -15.65 17.80 -5.28
#